data_AF-A0A0E3ZBJ2-F1
#
_entry.id   AF-A0A0E3ZBJ2-F1
#
_cell.length_a   1.000
_cell.length_b   1.000
_cell.length_c   1.000
_cell.angle_alpha   90.00
_cell.angle_beta   90.00
_cell.angle_gamma   90.00
#
_symmetry.space_group_name_H-M   'P 1'
#
loop_
_entity.id
_entity.type
_entity.pdbx_description
1 polymer ?
#
loop_
_entity_poly.entity_id
_entity_poly.type
_entity_poly.pdbx_seq_one_letter_code
_entity_poly.pdbx_strand_id
1 'polypeptide(L)'
;MKKYLLFSLLVLSVNLQASKVVSSDKGFFDKILIKKEVSEKIQGRFDSQNDIAVVSDESVDDIRSKEDALNGLKKQISSYAKSVLVGYLKKANLVGEGFNEYKMAEFSDELATRMIQENRYDIEGVWEDRNTGKYYTLVKVNKKNIDEKCRKIFKNRLEKVIQVLNDLKEGL
;
A
#
# COMPACT_ATOMS: atom_id res chain seq x y z
N MET A 1 38.28 -1.63 1.18
CA MET A 1 37.12 -0.71 1.19
C MET A 1 36.30 -0.73 -0.10
N LYS A 2 36.90 -0.62 -1.29
CA LYS A 2 36.15 -0.62 -2.58
C LYS A 2 35.36 -1.92 -2.89
N LYS A 3 35.81 -3.08 -2.40
CA LYS A 3 35.16 -4.39 -2.65
C LYS A 3 33.83 -4.59 -1.90
N TYR A 4 33.64 -3.94 -0.74
CA TYR A 4 32.41 -4.04 0.04
C TYR A 4 31.29 -3.12 -0.49
N LEU A 5 31.67 -2.01 -1.15
CA LEU A 5 30.73 -1.10 -1.84
C LEU A 5 30.06 -1.76 -3.06
N LEU A 6 30.80 -2.60 -3.79
CA LEU A 6 30.24 -3.39 -4.90
C LEU A 6 29.24 -4.45 -4.42
N PHE A 7 29.49 -5.03 -3.25
CA PHE A 7 28.59 -6.03 -2.66
C PHE A 7 27.29 -5.39 -2.13
N SER A 8 27.35 -4.19 -1.55
CA SER A 8 26.14 -3.45 -1.15
C SER A 8 25.32 -2.96 -2.34
N LEU A 9 25.96 -2.62 -3.47
CA LEU A 9 25.29 -2.29 -4.73
C LEU A 9 24.60 -3.51 -5.38
N LEU A 10 25.19 -4.71 -5.27
CA LEU A 10 24.59 -5.93 -5.79
C LEU A 10 23.36 -6.36 -4.96
N VAL A 11 23.38 -6.20 -3.64
CA VAL A 11 22.20 -6.49 -2.78
C VAL A 11 21.05 -5.49 -3.04
N LEU A 12 21.35 -4.27 -3.48
CA LEU A 12 20.33 -3.30 -3.88
C LEU A 12 19.67 -3.63 -5.24
N SER A 13 20.29 -4.47 -6.08
CA SER A 13 19.78 -4.79 -7.42
C SER A 13 18.66 -5.85 -7.43
N VAL A 14 18.47 -6.60 -6.33
CA VAL A 14 17.50 -7.72 -6.27
C VAL A 14 16.05 -7.28 -5.99
N ASN A 15 15.79 -5.97 -5.91
CA ASN A 15 14.44 -5.41 -5.69
C ASN A 15 13.99 -4.43 -6.79
N LEU A 16 14.65 -4.42 -7.95
CA LEU A 16 14.39 -3.44 -9.02
C LEU A 16 13.22 -3.79 -9.96
N GLN A 17 12.47 -4.86 -9.68
CA GLN A 17 11.16 -5.13 -10.27
C GLN A 17 10.11 -4.65 -9.30
N ALA A 18 9.82 -3.35 -9.34
CA ALA A 18 8.94 -2.70 -8.39
C ALA A 18 7.89 -1.92 -9.18
N SER A 19 6.66 -2.45 -9.16
CA SER A 19 5.43 -1.73 -9.45
C SER A 19 5.49 -0.24 -9.05
N LYS A 20 5.02 0.65 -9.91
CA LYS A 20 5.15 2.10 -9.76
C LYS A 20 3.87 2.71 -9.21
N VAL A 21 4.00 3.55 -8.18
CA VAL A 21 2.88 4.28 -7.59
C VAL A 21 2.61 5.51 -8.44
N VAL A 22 1.42 5.60 -9.03
CA VAL A 22 1.08 6.66 -10.00
C VAL A 22 0.24 7.79 -9.39
N SER A 23 -0.35 7.57 -8.22
CA SER A 23 -1.15 8.57 -7.49
C SER A 23 -0.37 9.36 -6.43
N SER A 24 0.94 9.18 -6.35
CA SER A 24 1.80 9.90 -5.41
C SER A 24 2.22 11.28 -5.97
N ASP A 25 2.08 12.33 -5.17
CA ASP A 25 2.71 13.65 -5.43
C ASP A 25 4.23 13.63 -5.20
N LYS A 26 4.78 12.56 -4.61
CA LYS A 26 6.22 12.40 -4.46
C LYS A 26 6.84 12.02 -5.79
N GLY A 27 7.62 12.97 -6.32
CA GLY A 27 8.74 12.70 -7.22
C GLY A 27 8.40 12.83 -8.70
N PHE A 28 8.74 13.98 -9.27
CA PHE A 28 8.99 14.18 -10.71
C PHE A 28 9.76 13.00 -11.34
N PHE A 29 10.64 12.33 -10.58
CA PHE A 29 11.44 11.17 -11.00
C PHE A 29 10.66 9.83 -11.12
N ASP A 30 9.63 9.56 -10.30
CA ASP A 30 8.83 8.32 -10.41
C ASP A 30 7.91 8.35 -11.64
N LYS A 31 7.46 9.54 -12.04
CA LYS A 31 6.73 9.76 -13.30
C LYS A 31 7.61 9.63 -14.54
N ILE A 32 8.91 9.96 -14.44
CA ILE A 32 9.88 9.83 -15.55
C ILE A 32 10.18 8.36 -15.89
N LEU A 33 9.99 7.44 -14.94
CA LEU A 33 10.22 6.00 -15.14
C LEU A 33 9.06 5.26 -15.82
N ILE A 34 7.93 5.93 -16.08
CA ILE A 34 6.78 5.34 -16.77
C ILE A 34 6.89 5.71 -18.25
N LYS A 35 6.93 4.69 -19.12
CA LYS A 35 6.92 4.90 -20.58
C LYS A 35 5.75 5.79 -20.97
N LYS A 36 5.97 6.75 -21.87
CA LYS A 36 4.95 7.71 -22.35
C LYS A 36 3.65 7.01 -22.79
N GLU A 37 3.79 5.90 -23.52
CA GLU A 37 2.66 5.09 -23.99
C GLU A 37 1.80 4.51 -22.85
N VAL A 38 2.43 4.11 -21.74
CA VAL A 38 1.73 3.66 -20.53
C VAL A 38 1.12 4.86 -19.82
N SER A 39 1.84 5.98 -19.75
CA SER A 39 1.35 7.22 -19.13
C SER A 39 0.05 7.73 -19.79
N GLU A 40 -0.03 7.69 -21.12
CA GLU A 40 -1.23 8.09 -21.87
C GLU A 40 -2.40 7.14 -21.58
N LYS A 41 -2.13 5.84 -21.42
CA LYS A 41 -3.15 4.84 -21.09
C LYS A 41 -3.70 4.98 -19.67
N ILE A 42 -2.89 5.38 -18.70
CA ILE A 42 -3.31 5.53 -17.29
C ILE A 42 -3.93 6.90 -16.98
N GLN A 43 -3.74 7.90 -17.84
CA GLN A 43 -4.21 9.25 -17.60
C GLN A 43 -5.75 9.28 -17.43
N GLY A 44 -6.21 9.93 -16.36
CA GLY A 44 -7.64 10.09 -16.07
C GLY A 44 -8.36 8.84 -15.52
N ARG A 45 -7.64 7.73 -15.28
CA ARG A 45 -8.25 6.49 -14.75
C ARG A 45 -8.30 6.40 -13.23
N PHE A 46 -7.66 7.33 -12.53
CA PHE A 46 -7.67 7.40 -11.08
C PHE A 46 -7.65 8.86 -10.63
N ASP A 47 -8.16 9.10 -9.43
CA ASP A 47 -8.09 10.39 -8.77
C ASP A 47 -6.80 10.45 -7.95
N SER A 48 -5.84 11.30 -8.33
CA SER A 48 -4.54 11.39 -7.63
C SER A 48 -4.68 11.84 -6.18
N GLN A 49 -5.73 12.59 -5.84
CA GLN A 49 -5.97 13.06 -4.47
C GLN A 49 -6.62 11.97 -3.63
N ASN A 50 -7.59 11.25 -4.19
CA ASN A 50 -8.44 10.33 -3.44
C ASN A 50 -8.04 8.85 -3.55
N ASP A 51 -7.26 8.47 -4.55
CA ASP A 51 -6.91 7.08 -4.80
C ASP A 51 -5.42 6.77 -4.52
N ILE A 52 -5.17 5.53 -4.13
CA ILE A 52 -3.86 4.89 -4.25
C ILE A 52 -3.90 4.06 -5.53
N ALA A 53 -3.14 4.47 -6.55
CA ALA A 53 -3.08 3.79 -7.83
C ALA A 53 -1.65 3.30 -8.11
N VAL A 54 -1.55 2.07 -8.60
CA VAL A 54 -0.30 1.38 -8.86
C VAL A 54 -0.36 0.72 -10.23
N VAL A 55 0.67 0.95 -11.03
CA VAL A 55 0.88 0.24 -12.30
C VAL A 55 1.98 -0.79 -12.12
N SER A 56 1.81 -1.98 -12.70
CA SER A 56 2.88 -2.98 -12.75
C SER A 56 4.07 -2.49 -13.56
N ASP A 57 5.22 -3.11 -13.34
CA ASP A 57 6.29 -3.11 -14.34
C ASP A 57 5.92 -3.94 -15.58
N GLU A 58 6.78 -3.88 -16.61
CA GLU A 58 6.56 -4.61 -17.87
C GLU A 58 6.67 -6.12 -17.63
N SER A 59 5.61 -6.84 -17.95
CA SER A 59 5.55 -8.30 -17.77
C SER A 59 5.47 -9.04 -19.11
N VAL A 60 5.87 -10.31 -19.11
CA VAL A 60 5.71 -11.22 -20.25
C VAL A 60 4.28 -11.73 -20.43
N ASP A 61 3.46 -11.67 -19.38
CA ASP A 61 2.07 -12.12 -19.40
C ASP A 61 1.20 -11.27 -18.46
N ASP A 62 -0.11 -11.35 -18.69
CA ASP A 62 -1.14 -10.58 -17.99
C ASP A 62 -1.22 -10.96 -16.50
N ILE A 63 -1.14 -12.25 -16.17
CA ILE A 63 -1.19 -12.78 -14.80
C ILE A 63 -0.09 -12.17 -13.94
N ARG A 64 1.16 -12.26 -14.38
CA ARG A 64 2.32 -11.71 -13.67
C ARG A 64 2.25 -10.19 -13.56
N SER A 65 1.74 -9.50 -14.59
CA SER A 65 1.55 -8.05 -14.52
C SER A 65 0.53 -7.69 -13.42
N LYS A 66 -0.53 -8.47 -13.30
CA LYS A 66 -1.55 -8.27 -12.27
C LYS A 66 -1.00 -8.57 -10.89
N GLU A 67 -0.27 -9.66 -10.71
CA GLU A 67 0.36 -10.00 -9.42
C GLU A 67 1.33 -8.91 -8.95
N ASP A 68 2.15 -8.37 -9.86
CA ASP A 68 3.06 -7.26 -9.53
C ASP A 68 2.30 -6.00 -9.12
N ALA A 69 1.29 -5.60 -9.90
CA ALA A 69 0.44 -4.45 -9.56
C ALA A 69 -0.23 -4.62 -8.17
N LEU A 70 -0.74 -5.81 -7.86
CA LEU A 70 -1.39 -6.11 -6.58
C LEU A 70 -0.40 -6.14 -5.41
N ASN A 71 0.81 -6.66 -5.61
CA ASN A 71 1.87 -6.63 -4.61
C ASN A 71 2.29 -5.19 -4.29
N GLY A 72 2.41 -4.36 -5.33
CA GLY A 72 2.63 -2.93 -5.20
C GLY A 72 1.53 -2.23 -4.43
N LEU A 73 0.28 -2.48 -4.82
CA LEU A 73 -0.90 -1.91 -4.17
C LEU A 73 -0.96 -2.31 -2.69
N LYS A 74 -0.68 -3.58 -2.37
CA LYS A 74 -0.61 -4.07 -0.98
C LYS A 74 0.37 -3.26 -0.14
N LYS A 75 1.59 -3.04 -0.65
CA LYS A 75 2.63 -2.26 0.04
C LYS A 75 2.16 -0.83 0.30
N GLN A 76 1.49 -0.20 -0.68
CA GLN A 76 0.98 1.16 -0.53
C GLN A 76 -0.20 1.26 0.43
N ILE A 77 -1.14 0.31 0.38
CA ILE A 77 -2.25 0.24 1.34
C ILE A 77 -1.69 0.13 2.76
N SER A 78 -0.72 -0.77 2.99
CA SER A 78 -0.11 -0.93 4.32
C SER A 78 0.57 0.37 4.78
N SER A 79 1.38 0.99 3.92
CA SER A 79 2.06 2.25 4.25
C SER A 79 1.09 3.37 4.62
N TYR A 80 0.02 3.56 3.82
CA TYR A 80 -1.01 4.55 4.08
C TYR A 80 -1.80 4.23 5.36
N ALA A 81 -2.27 2.99 5.52
CA ALA A 81 -2.98 2.53 6.70
C ALA A 81 -2.15 2.71 7.99
N LYS A 82 -0.85 2.42 7.94
CA LYS A 82 0.07 2.65 9.07
C LYS A 82 0.08 4.12 9.47
N SER A 83 0.20 5.03 8.50
CA SER A 83 0.19 6.47 8.74
C SER A 83 -1.10 6.91 9.44
N VAL A 84 -2.25 6.44 8.96
CA VAL A 84 -3.57 6.73 9.55
C VAL A 84 -3.68 6.19 10.97
N LEU A 85 -3.32 4.92 11.19
CA LEU A 85 -3.40 4.27 12.50
C LEU A 85 -2.46 4.89 13.53
N VAL A 86 -1.22 5.23 13.14
CA VAL A 86 -0.29 5.98 13.99
C VAL A 86 -0.84 7.37 14.30
N GLY A 87 -1.51 8.01 13.33
CA GLY A 87 -2.23 9.26 13.55
C GLY A 87 -3.30 9.14 14.64
N TYR A 88 -4.09 8.07 14.63
CA TYR A 88 -5.06 7.81 15.70
C TYR A 88 -4.38 7.54 17.05
N LEU A 89 -3.32 6.73 17.07
CA LEU A 89 -2.56 6.43 18.29
C LEU A 89 -2.05 7.72 18.96
N LYS A 90 -1.44 8.62 18.18
CA LYS A 90 -0.92 9.90 18.68
C LYS A 90 -2.03 10.81 19.21
N LYS A 91 -3.17 10.88 18.50
CA LYS A 91 -4.32 11.69 18.94
C LYS A 91 -4.98 11.13 20.21
N ALA A 92 -5.01 9.82 20.38
CA ALA A 92 -5.58 9.17 21.56
C ALA A 92 -4.68 9.31 22.80
N ASN A 93 -3.40 9.66 22.62
CA ASN A 93 -2.42 9.77 23.70
C ASN A 93 -2.31 8.49 24.55
N LEU A 94 -2.43 7.33 23.90
CA LEU A 94 -2.33 6.02 24.55
C LEU A 94 -0.94 5.44 24.35
N VAL A 95 -0.43 4.81 25.40
CA VAL A 95 0.83 4.06 25.40
C VAL A 95 0.64 2.73 26.11
N GLY A 96 1.28 1.69 25.62
CA GLY A 96 1.24 0.38 26.25
C GLY A 96 1.34 -0.77 25.25
N GLU A 97 1.27 -1.99 25.78
CA GLU A 97 1.25 -3.19 24.96
C GLU A 97 0.01 -3.19 24.04
N GLY A 98 0.25 -3.25 22.73
CA GLY A 98 -0.80 -3.15 21.73
C GLY A 98 -1.26 -1.74 21.36
N PHE A 99 -0.71 -0.69 21.98
CA PHE A 99 -0.87 0.72 21.63
C PHE A 99 0.51 1.36 21.42
N ASN A 100 1.19 0.89 20.37
CA ASN A 100 2.50 1.37 19.95
C ASN A 100 2.62 1.29 18.42
N GLU A 101 3.63 1.96 17.84
CA GLU A 101 3.80 2.03 16.38
C GLU A 101 4.06 0.67 15.73
N TYR A 102 4.69 -0.27 16.45
CA TYR A 102 4.91 -1.63 15.96
C TYR A 102 3.59 -2.35 15.73
N LYS A 103 2.67 -2.30 16.71
CA LYS A 103 1.34 -2.91 16.57
C LYS A 103 0.51 -2.23 15.48
N MET A 104 0.64 -0.91 15.30
CA MET A 104 -0.02 -0.22 14.19
C MET A 104 0.48 -0.69 12.82
N ALA A 105 1.78 -1.02 12.71
CA ALA A 105 2.35 -1.59 11.49
C ALA A 105 1.83 -3.02 11.20
N GLU A 106 1.71 -3.85 12.24
CA GLU A 106 1.12 -5.19 12.11
C GLU A 106 -0.34 -5.10 11.62
N PHE A 107 -1.14 -4.22 12.23
CA PHE A 107 -2.52 -4.02 11.82
C PHE A 107 -2.65 -3.46 10.40
N SER A 108 -1.72 -2.61 9.95
CA SER A 108 -1.74 -2.12 8.58
C SER A 108 -1.39 -3.22 7.56
N ASP A 109 -0.45 -4.10 7.87
CA ASP A 109 -0.09 -5.24 7.02
C ASP A 109 -1.23 -6.26 6.92
N GLU A 110 -1.88 -6.56 8.04
CA GLU A 110 -3.07 -7.42 8.08
C GLU A 110 -4.23 -6.81 7.29
N LEU A 111 -4.46 -5.50 7.42
CA LEU A 111 -5.49 -4.80 6.66
C LEU A 111 -5.22 -4.87 5.17
N ALA A 112 -3.99 -4.55 4.74
CA ALA A 112 -3.59 -4.60 3.34
C ALA A 112 -3.76 -6.00 2.76
N THR A 113 -3.31 -7.03 3.50
CA THR A 113 -3.46 -8.43 3.09
C THR A 113 -4.93 -8.81 2.90
N ARG A 114 -5.79 -8.48 3.87
CA ARG A 114 -7.24 -8.73 3.77
C ARG A 114 -7.88 -7.98 2.61
N MET A 115 -7.51 -6.73 2.37
CA MET A 115 -8.06 -5.95 1.25
C MET A 115 -7.74 -6.58 -0.10
N ILE A 116 -6.52 -7.09 -0.30
CA ILE A 116 -6.17 -7.80 -1.53
C ILE A 116 -6.93 -9.14 -1.64
N GLN A 117 -6.96 -9.94 -0.57
CA GLN A 117 -7.66 -11.24 -0.55
C GLN A 117 -9.17 -11.11 -0.77
N GLU A 118 -9.79 -10.07 -0.24
CA GLU A 118 -11.21 -9.75 -0.40
C GLU A 118 -11.52 -9.01 -1.73
N ASN A 119 -10.53 -8.82 -2.61
CA ASN A 119 -10.66 -8.04 -3.85
C ASN A 119 -11.25 -6.63 -3.64
N ARG A 120 -10.81 -5.93 -2.58
CA ARG A 120 -11.24 -4.55 -2.26
C ARG A 120 -10.38 -3.52 -2.99
N TYR A 121 -10.29 -3.66 -4.30
CA TYR A 121 -9.55 -2.80 -5.22
C TYR A 121 -10.20 -2.86 -6.59
N ASP A 122 -9.90 -1.88 -7.44
CA ASP A 122 -10.37 -1.82 -8.82
C ASP A 122 -9.22 -2.11 -9.79
N ILE A 123 -9.51 -2.83 -10.87
CA ILE A 123 -8.60 -3.00 -12.00
C ILE A 123 -9.05 -2.01 -13.08
N GLU A 124 -8.23 -0.98 -13.32
CA GLU A 124 -8.57 0.13 -14.22
C GLU A 124 -8.15 -0.12 -15.66
N GLY A 125 -7.29 -1.11 -15.86
CA GLY A 125 -6.89 -1.54 -17.20
C GLY A 125 -5.78 -2.57 -17.17
N VAL A 126 -5.81 -3.41 -18.20
CA VAL A 126 -4.74 -4.34 -18.56
C VAL A 126 -4.42 -4.05 -20.03
N TRP A 127 -3.14 -3.85 -20.34
CA TRP A 127 -2.72 -3.49 -21.68
C TRP A 127 -1.52 -4.30 -22.11
N GLU A 128 -1.55 -4.73 -23.37
CA GLU A 128 -0.37 -5.21 -24.08
C GLU A 128 0.23 -4.04 -24.88
N ASP A 129 1.54 -3.89 -24.79
CA ASP A 129 2.34 -3.09 -25.72
C ASP A 129 2.57 -3.92 -26.98
N ARG A 130 1.99 -3.49 -28.10
CA ARG A 130 2.05 -4.22 -29.38
C ARG A 130 3.46 -4.29 -29.97
N ASN A 131 4.36 -3.39 -29.58
CA ASN A 131 5.73 -3.37 -30.08
C ASN A 131 6.62 -4.35 -29.32
N THR A 132 6.36 -4.55 -28.04
CA THR A 132 7.19 -5.38 -27.15
C THR A 132 6.52 -6.69 -26.72
N GLY A 133 5.22 -6.85 -26.95
CA GLY A 133 4.40 -7.94 -26.43
C GLY A 133 4.29 -7.93 -24.89
N LYS A 134 4.61 -6.80 -24.24
CA LYS A 134 4.65 -6.72 -22.77
C LYS A 134 3.33 -6.25 -22.19
N TYR A 135 2.99 -6.81 -21.03
CA TYR A 135 1.76 -6.53 -20.31
C TYR A 135 1.97 -5.55 -19.17
N TYR A 136 0.97 -4.70 -18.96
CA TYR A 136 0.87 -3.73 -17.87
C TYR A 136 -0.50 -3.81 -17.25
N THR A 137 -0.57 -3.79 -15.92
CA THR A 137 -1.84 -3.72 -15.18
C THR A 137 -1.86 -2.49 -14.29
N LEU A 138 -2.94 -1.70 -14.37
CA LEU A 138 -3.23 -0.62 -13.42
C LEU A 138 -4.30 -1.08 -12.44
N VAL A 139 -3.99 -0.97 -11.15
CA VAL A 139 -4.94 -1.18 -10.07
C VAL A 139 -5.05 0.06 -9.20
N LYS A 140 -6.20 0.24 -8.55
CA LYS A 140 -6.38 1.32 -7.58
C LYS A 140 -7.24 0.93 -6.40
N VAL A 141 -7.18 1.75 -5.35
CA VAL A 141 -8.11 1.71 -4.24
C VAL A 141 -8.35 3.11 -3.71
N ASN A 142 -9.59 3.41 -3.34
CA ASN A 142 -9.93 4.69 -2.74
C ASN A 142 -9.44 4.79 -1.29
N LYS A 143 -8.77 5.90 -0.93
CA LYS A 143 -8.23 6.15 0.42
C LYS A 143 -9.29 6.12 1.51
N LYS A 144 -10.51 6.60 1.21
CA LYS A 144 -11.64 6.59 2.15
C LYS A 144 -11.98 5.18 2.63
N ASN A 145 -11.90 4.18 1.74
CA ASN A 145 -12.16 2.78 2.10
C ASN A 145 -11.13 2.27 3.11
N ILE A 146 -9.87 2.71 2.98
CA ILE A 146 -8.79 2.38 3.93
C ILE A 146 -9.05 3.10 5.26
N ASP A 147 -9.36 4.39 5.22
CA ASP A 147 -9.64 5.21 6.41
C ASP A 147 -10.78 4.63 7.26
N GLU A 148 -11.87 4.21 6.61
CA GLU A 148 -13.01 3.58 7.26
C GLU A 148 -12.63 2.26 7.96
N LYS A 149 -11.82 1.41 7.30
CA LYS A 149 -11.34 0.16 7.89
C LYS A 149 -10.35 0.42 9.03
N CYS A 150 -9.42 1.36 8.88
CA CYS A 150 -8.51 1.79 9.95
C CYS A 150 -9.27 2.32 11.17
N ARG A 151 -10.31 3.14 10.95
CA ARG A 151 -11.16 3.66 12.02
C ARG A 151 -11.85 2.53 12.78
N LYS A 152 -12.42 1.55 12.08
CA LYS A 152 -13.05 0.36 12.69
C LYS A 152 -12.04 -0.44 13.52
N ILE A 153 -10.85 -0.70 12.97
CA ILE A 153 -9.78 -1.42 13.68
C ILE A 153 -9.42 -0.69 14.98
N PHE A 154 -9.14 0.62 14.90
CA PHE A 154 -8.72 1.39 16.06
C PHE A 154 -9.84 1.51 17.11
N LYS A 155 -11.09 1.76 16.68
CA LYS A 155 -12.26 1.81 17.56
C LYS A 155 -12.46 0.50 18.32
N ASN A 156 -12.45 -0.64 17.63
CA ASN A 156 -12.63 -1.95 18.27
C ASN A 156 -11.54 -2.24 19.31
N ARG A 157 -10.33 -1.70 19.13
CA ARG A 157 -9.24 -1.82 20.11
C ARG A 157 -9.48 -0.94 21.33
N LEU A 158 -9.92 0.30 21.14
CA LEU A 158 -10.29 1.19 22.24
C LEU A 158 -11.44 0.61 23.06
N GLU A 159 -12.46 0.06 22.41
CA GLU A 159 -13.60 -0.56 23.09
C GLU A 159 -13.16 -1.72 23.99
N LYS A 160 -12.21 -2.55 23.55
CA LYS A 160 -11.62 -3.60 24.39
C LYS A 160 -10.89 -3.04 25.62
N VAL A 161 -10.18 -1.92 25.47
CA VAL A 161 -9.54 -1.27 26.63
C VAL A 161 -10.59 -0.74 27.60
N ILE A 162 -11.60 -0.04 27.09
CA ILE A 162 -12.70 0.49 27.91
C ILE A 162 -13.39 -0.65 28.66
N GLN A 163 -13.64 -1.79 27.99
CA GLN A 163 -14.22 -2.96 28.62
C GLN A 163 -13.35 -3.47 29.77
N VAL A 164 -12.05 -3.70 29.53
CA VAL A 164 -11.13 -4.14 30.60
C VAL A 164 -11.07 -3.15 31.75
N LEU A 165 -11.08 -1.84 31.47
CA LEU A 165 -11.10 -0.81 32.52
C LEU A 165 -12.41 -0.82 33.32
N ASN A 166 -13.55 -1.06 32.65
CA ASN A 166 -14.84 -1.21 33.32
C ASN A 166 -14.85 -2.46 34.19
N ASP A 167 -14.37 -3.60 33.68
CA ASP A 167 -14.26 -4.85 34.44
C ASP A 167 -13.39 -4.64 35.70
N LEU A 168 -12.25 -3.94 35.57
CA LEU A 168 -11.40 -3.60 36.71
C LEU A 168 -12.07 -2.65 37.71
N LYS A 169 -12.91 -1.72 37.24
CA LYS A 169 -13.65 -0.78 38.08
C LYS A 169 -14.81 -1.45 38.82
N GLU A 170 -15.54 -2.32 38.13
CA GLU A 170 -16.64 -3.11 38.66
C GLU A 170 -16.13 -4.23 39.57
N GLY A 171 -14.82 -4.41 39.61
CA GLY A 171 -14.16 -5.53 40.24
C GLY A 171 -14.28 -6.72 39.31
N LEU A 172 -13.14 -7.24 38.89
CA LEU A 172 -13.02 -8.69 38.97
C LEU A 172 -13.45 -9.14 40.38
#